data_AF-A0A6E8W5X3-F1
#
_entry.id   AF-A0A6E8W5X3-F1
#
_cell.length_a   1.000
_cell.length_b   1.000
_cell.length_c   1.000
_cell.angle_alpha   90.00
_cell.angle_beta   90.00
_cell.angle_gamma   90.00
#
_symmetry.space_group_name_H-M   'P 1'
#
loop_
_entity.id
_entity.type
_entity.pdbx_description
1 polymer ?
#
loop_
_entity_poly.entity_id
_entity_poly.type
_entity_poly.pdbx_seq_one_letter_code
_entity_poly.pdbx_strand_id
1 'polypeptide(L)'
;MGAIDKLALGSVVISIASVCGILICLVQISNRMDDSVNQANSELLQKIALLRVEMEQAEQASPSGPLLSIVIRSAKQSTTLRRTIRHTWAQNDHRVVHRFELHAPTVHPKAHPTNATNGSAADWLKRLQHHHRAATASNARYLLIVNEYVFVNMPLLLETIERILPRQGFILCKPVPDVPAQNGTCDPAQPILLSMDVARGLTEQYVVQDGRRLYLNDRETEAFVRDQMDDEGRLTFFFTAPLLRFVAKMPLTQRIEQLWLSLIGNYTPVEY
;
A
#
# COMPACT_ATOMS: atom_id res chain seq x y z
N MET A 1 56.49 14.14 -22.45
CA MET A 1 55.22 14.50 -21.78
C MET A 1 55.52 15.51 -20.68
N GLY A 2 54.98 16.71 -20.81
CA GLY A 2 55.27 17.83 -19.92
C GLY A 2 54.57 17.68 -18.57
N ALA A 3 55.01 18.44 -17.55
CA ALA A 3 54.38 18.45 -16.23
C ALA A 3 52.88 18.83 -16.30
N ILE A 4 52.49 19.63 -17.29
CA ILE A 4 51.10 20.05 -17.54
C ILE A 4 50.23 18.85 -17.99
N ASP A 5 50.76 17.98 -18.87
CA ASP A 5 50.05 16.78 -19.33
C ASP A 5 49.79 15.80 -18.17
N LYS A 6 50.75 15.69 -17.23
CA LYS A 6 50.63 14.85 -16.04
C LYS A 6 49.61 15.39 -15.03
N LEU A 7 49.56 16.72 -14.87
CA LEU A 7 48.56 17.40 -14.02
C LEU A 7 47.14 17.25 -14.60
N ALA A 8 46.99 17.43 -15.92
CA ALA A 8 45.72 17.22 -16.60
C ALA A 8 45.24 15.76 -16.50
N LEU A 9 46.14 14.79 -16.71
CA LEU A 9 45.83 13.37 -16.56
C LEU A 9 45.42 13.03 -15.12
N GLY A 10 46.15 13.54 -14.12
CA GLY A 10 45.82 13.35 -12.70
C GLY A 10 44.45 13.93 -12.34
N SER A 11 44.12 15.12 -12.85
CA SER A 11 42.80 15.73 -12.64
C SER A 11 41.68 14.87 -13.24
N VAL A 12 41.86 14.36 -14.47
CA VAL A 12 40.86 13.51 -15.13
C VAL A 12 40.66 12.20 -14.36
N VAL A 13 41.75 11.56 -13.91
CA VAL A 13 41.68 10.32 -13.12
C VAL A 13 40.96 10.55 -11.80
N ILE A 14 41.24 11.64 -11.09
CA ILE A 14 40.56 11.99 -9.84
C ILE A 14 39.07 12.26 -10.08
N SER A 15 38.72 12.99 -11.14
CA SER A 15 37.31 13.24 -11.50
C SER A 15 36.56 11.94 -11.81
N ILE A 16 37.16 11.03 -12.59
CA ILE A 16 36.56 9.73 -12.89
C ILE A 16 36.41 8.91 -11.61
N ALA A 17 37.46 8.80 -10.80
CA ALA A 17 37.42 8.03 -9.55
C ALA A 17 36.37 8.58 -8.57
N SER A 18 36.24 9.91 -8.49
CA SER A 18 35.22 10.56 -7.66
C SER A 18 33.80 10.28 -8.15
N VAL A 19 33.56 10.39 -9.47
CA VAL A 19 32.25 10.08 -10.06
C VAL A 19 31.91 8.60 -9.86
N CYS A 20 32.86 7.68 -10.10
CA CYS A 20 32.68 6.25 -9.86
C CYS A 20 32.39 5.96 -8.38
N GLY A 21 33.11 6.60 -7.45
CA GLY A 21 32.86 6.44 -6.01
C GLY A 21 31.47 6.91 -5.61
N ILE A 22 31.01 8.06 -6.13
CA ILE A 22 29.65 8.56 -5.90
C ILE A 22 28.61 7.59 -6.45
N LEU A 23 28.79 7.09 -7.68
CA LEU A 23 27.87 6.13 -8.29
C LEU A 23 27.78 4.83 -7.48
N ILE A 24 28.92 4.27 -7.04
CA ILE A 24 28.93 3.06 -6.20
C ILE A 24 28.19 3.31 -4.88
N CYS A 25 28.44 4.44 -4.22
CA CYS A 25 27.74 4.80 -2.98
C CYS A 25 26.23 4.92 -3.20
N LEU A 26 25.79 5.55 -4.30
CA LEU A 26 24.37 5.70 -4.62
C LEU A 26 23.70 4.33 -4.83
N VAL A 27 24.32 3.44 -5.61
CA VAL A 27 23.84 2.07 -5.83
C VAL A 27 23.77 1.28 -4.52
N GLN A 28 24.80 1.36 -3.67
CA GLN A 28 24.79 0.66 -2.38
C GLN A 28 23.70 1.16 -1.43
N ILE A 29 23.41 2.46 -1.44
CA ILE A 29 22.34 3.05 -0.61
C ILE A 29 20.96 2.60 -1.14
N SER A 30 20.78 2.58 -2.46
CA SER A 30 19.57 2.11 -3.13
C SER A 30 19.26 0.66 -2.73
N ASN A 31 20.19 -0.27 -2.99
CA ASN A 31 20.02 -1.69 -2.67
C ASN A 31 19.77 -1.96 -1.18
N ARG A 32 20.45 -1.22 -0.28
CA ARG A 32 20.23 -1.37 1.16
C ARG A 32 18.82 -0.99 1.60
N MET A 33 18.21 -0.03 0.92
CA MET A 33 16.83 0.37 1.20
C MET A 33 15.85 -0.72 0.75
N ASP A 34 16.05 -1.26 -0.46
CA ASP A 34 15.24 -2.33 -1.02
C ASP A 34 15.27 -3.58 -0.15
N ASP A 35 16.48 -4.02 0.25
CA ASP A 35 16.68 -5.15 1.15
C ASP A 35 16.00 -4.94 2.51
N SER A 36 16.09 -3.71 3.06
CA SER A 36 15.46 -3.38 4.34
C SER A 36 13.93 -3.42 4.27
N VAL A 37 13.34 -2.94 3.18
CA VAL A 37 11.88 -2.98 2.96
C VAL A 37 11.43 -4.43 2.81
N ASN A 38 12.10 -5.18 1.94
CA ASN A 38 11.74 -6.57 1.64
C ASN A 38 11.89 -7.49 2.84
N GLN A 39 12.97 -7.37 3.60
CA GLN A 39 13.19 -8.18 4.80
C GLN A 39 12.10 -7.93 5.84
N ALA A 40 11.88 -6.66 6.22
CA ALA A 40 10.89 -6.32 7.25
C ALA A 40 9.47 -6.74 6.87
N ASN A 41 9.13 -6.63 5.58
CA ASN A 41 7.80 -6.92 5.10
C ASN A 41 7.60 -8.44 4.96
N SER A 42 8.62 -9.18 4.54
CA SER A 42 8.59 -10.64 4.53
C SER A 42 8.41 -11.23 5.93
N GLU A 43 9.11 -10.68 6.95
CA GLU A 43 8.94 -11.10 8.34
C GLU A 43 7.51 -10.87 8.85
N LEU A 44 6.89 -9.74 8.49
CA LEU A 44 5.49 -9.47 8.84
C LEU A 44 4.54 -10.44 8.13
N LEU A 45 4.74 -10.68 6.83
CA LEU A 45 3.92 -11.62 6.06
C LEU A 45 4.04 -13.05 6.59
N GLN A 46 5.23 -13.47 7.02
CA GLN A 46 5.43 -14.77 7.68
C GLN A 46 4.66 -14.85 9.00
N LYS A 47 4.68 -13.80 9.84
CA LYS A 47 3.88 -13.75 11.06
C LYS A 47 2.38 -13.86 10.77
N ILE A 48 1.90 -13.18 9.73
CA ILE A 48 0.50 -13.25 9.31
C ILE A 48 0.16 -14.65 8.77
N ALA A 49 1.06 -15.28 8.02
CA ALA A 49 0.88 -16.64 7.52
C ALA A 49 0.70 -17.65 8.67
N LEU A 50 1.46 -17.49 9.76
CA LEU A 50 1.31 -18.35 10.95
C LEU A 50 -0.10 -18.20 11.57
N LEU A 51 -0.61 -16.98 11.68
CA LEU A 51 -1.97 -16.73 12.17
C LEU A 51 -3.02 -17.40 11.29
N ARG A 52 -2.80 -17.41 9.96
CA ARG A 52 -3.70 -18.11 9.05
C ARG A 52 -3.74 -19.61 9.35
N VAL A 53 -2.59 -20.25 9.58
CA VAL A 53 -2.53 -21.68 9.94
C VAL A 53 -3.24 -21.96 11.26
N GLU A 54 -3.09 -21.08 12.25
CA GLU A 54 -3.77 -21.20 13.54
C GLU A 54 -5.30 -21.06 13.42
N MET A 55 -5.77 -20.16 12.55
CA MET A 55 -7.20 -19.88 12.37
C MET A 55 -7.90 -20.84 11.40
N GLU A 56 -7.19 -21.45 10.45
CA GLU A 56 -7.74 -22.33 9.40
C GLU A 56 -7.89 -23.82 9.85
N GLN A 57 -7.89 -24.13 11.14
CA GLN A 57 -8.16 -25.49 11.65
C GLN A 57 -9.60 -26.00 11.39
N ALA A 58 -10.50 -25.14 10.90
CA ALA A 58 -11.85 -25.53 10.48
C ALA A 58 -11.99 -25.37 8.96
N GLU A 59 -12.20 -26.49 8.25
CA GLU A 59 -12.49 -26.52 6.82
C GLU A 59 -13.68 -25.62 6.50
N GLN A 60 -13.50 -24.64 5.61
CA GLN A 60 -14.62 -23.90 5.02
C GLN A 60 -14.41 -23.68 3.53
N ALA A 61 -15.43 -24.11 2.78
CA ALA A 61 -15.57 -24.05 1.34
C ALA A 61 -15.12 -22.70 0.77
N SER A 62 -14.41 -22.75 -0.35
CA SER A 62 -14.00 -21.55 -1.08
C SER A 62 -15.24 -20.73 -1.46
N PRO A 63 -15.40 -19.50 -0.95
CA PRO A 63 -16.57 -18.70 -1.29
C PRO A 63 -16.52 -18.36 -2.79
N SER A 64 -17.65 -18.60 -3.47
CA SER A 64 -17.89 -18.22 -4.85
C SER A 64 -18.10 -16.72 -4.92
N GLY A 65 -17.06 -15.96 -5.26
CA GLY A 65 -17.08 -14.51 -5.35
C GLY A 65 -15.69 -13.91 -5.60
N PRO A 66 -15.61 -12.61 -5.86
CA PRO A 66 -14.33 -11.91 -6.00
C PRO A 66 -13.50 -12.05 -4.72
N LEU A 67 -12.18 -11.96 -4.84
CA LEU A 67 -11.30 -11.93 -3.68
C LEU A 67 -11.41 -10.62 -2.92
N LEU A 68 -11.51 -9.51 -3.63
CA LEU A 68 -11.39 -8.18 -3.04
C LEU A 68 -12.47 -7.22 -3.52
N SER A 69 -13.17 -6.60 -2.58
CA SER A 69 -14.00 -5.42 -2.80
C SER A 69 -13.20 -4.18 -2.40
N ILE A 70 -13.05 -3.21 -3.30
CA ILE A 70 -12.28 -1.98 -3.04
C ILE A 70 -13.21 -0.78 -3.00
N VAL A 71 -13.13 -0.03 -1.92
CA VAL A 71 -13.75 1.29 -1.75
C VAL A 71 -12.68 2.36 -1.85
N ILE A 72 -12.76 3.16 -2.92
CA ILE A 72 -11.83 4.25 -3.17
C ILE A 72 -12.52 5.57 -2.83
N ARG A 73 -12.14 6.17 -1.71
CA ARG A 73 -12.63 7.49 -1.29
C ARG A 73 -12.02 8.55 -2.21
N SER A 74 -12.88 9.30 -2.88
CA SER A 74 -12.49 10.24 -3.92
C SER A 74 -13.28 11.53 -3.82
N ALA A 75 -12.64 12.68 -4.04
CA ALA A 75 -13.34 13.95 -4.10
C ALA A 75 -14.18 14.02 -5.38
N LYS A 76 -15.40 14.56 -5.30
CA LYS A 76 -16.33 14.65 -6.45
C LYS A 76 -15.66 15.22 -7.71
N GLN A 77 -14.85 16.26 -7.57
CA GLN A 77 -14.16 16.91 -8.69
C GLN A 77 -13.00 16.11 -9.31
N SER A 78 -12.47 15.08 -8.65
CA SER A 78 -11.30 14.29 -9.06
C SER A 78 -11.57 13.31 -10.22
N THR A 79 -12.33 13.73 -11.23
CA THR A 79 -12.76 12.87 -12.36
C THR A 79 -11.59 12.26 -13.12
N THR A 80 -10.57 13.07 -13.45
CA THR A 80 -9.35 12.62 -14.15
C THR A 80 -8.59 11.60 -13.33
N LEU A 81 -8.41 11.85 -12.03
CA LEU A 81 -7.71 10.93 -11.12
C LEU A 81 -8.42 9.59 -11.02
N ARG A 82 -9.76 9.59 -10.88
CA ARG A 82 -10.54 8.35 -10.91
C ARG A 82 -10.37 7.57 -12.21
N ARG A 83 -10.30 8.26 -13.36
CA ARG A 83 -10.02 7.61 -14.65
C ARG A 83 -8.63 6.98 -14.62
N THR A 84 -7.59 7.72 -14.22
CA THR A 84 -6.23 7.18 -14.13
C THR A 84 -6.17 5.94 -13.24
N ILE A 85 -6.79 5.98 -12.05
CA ILE A 85 -6.83 4.82 -11.13
C ILE A 85 -7.45 3.59 -11.80
N ARG A 86 -8.57 3.75 -12.51
CA ARG A 86 -9.23 2.64 -13.25
C ARG A 86 -8.39 2.04 -14.37
N HIS A 87 -7.50 2.81 -14.97
CA HIS A 87 -6.63 2.34 -16.06
C HIS A 87 -5.25 1.88 -15.56
N THR A 88 -5.02 1.94 -14.25
CA THR A 88 -3.74 1.56 -13.63
C THR A 88 -4.00 0.48 -12.57
N TRP A 89 -3.66 0.71 -11.31
CA TRP A 89 -3.73 -0.32 -10.28
C TRP A 89 -5.16 -0.82 -10.01
N ALA A 90 -6.22 -0.04 -10.27
CA ALA A 90 -7.60 -0.51 -10.16
C ALA A 90 -8.18 -1.02 -11.49
N GLN A 91 -7.34 -1.51 -12.41
CA GLN A 91 -7.78 -2.15 -13.64
C GLN A 91 -8.73 -3.32 -13.34
N ASN A 92 -9.62 -3.60 -14.30
CA ASN A 92 -10.58 -4.69 -14.17
C ASN A 92 -9.86 -6.05 -14.11
N ASP A 93 -9.87 -6.67 -12.94
CA ASP A 93 -9.51 -8.07 -12.67
C ASP A 93 -10.79 -8.77 -12.17
N HIS A 94 -11.10 -9.95 -12.69
CA HIS A 94 -12.30 -10.72 -12.29
C HIS A 94 -12.33 -11.05 -10.78
N ARG A 95 -11.17 -11.06 -10.13
CA ARG A 95 -11.02 -11.27 -8.68
C ARG A 95 -11.35 -10.01 -7.88
N VAL A 96 -11.55 -8.86 -8.52
CA VAL A 96 -11.65 -7.55 -7.87
C VAL A 96 -12.89 -6.80 -8.33
N VAL A 97 -13.63 -6.25 -7.37
CA VAL A 97 -14.69 -5.28 -7.65
C VAL A 97 -14.33 -3.97 -6.96
N HIS A 98 -14.31 -2.86 -7.69
CA HIS A 98 -13.97 -1.56 -7.11
C HIS A 98 -15.09 -0.55 -7.30
N ARG A 99 -15.22 0.38 -6.34
CA ARG A 99 -16.16 1.50 -6.41
C ARG A 99 -15.52 2.77 -5.86
N PHE A 100 -16.00 3.90 -6.37
CA PHE A 100 -15.62 5.21 -5.83
C PHE A 100 -16.71 5.73 -4.89
N GLU A 101 -16.33 6.03 -3.66
CA GLU A 101 -17.18 6.76 -2.72
C GLU A 101 -16.85 8.25 -2.80
N LEU A 102 -17.81 9.02 -3.32
CA LEU A 102 -17.60 10.42 -3.63
C LEU A 102 -17.91 11.32 -2.44
N HIS A 103 -16.92 12.06 -1.96
CA HIS A 103 -17.11 13.08 -0.93
C HIS A 103 -17.00 14.51 -1.49
N ALA A 104 -17.55 15.47 -0.76
CA ALA A 104 -17.49 16.88 -1.13
C ALA A 104 -16.03 17.41 -1.13
N PRO A 105 -15.74 18.51 -1.86
CA PRO A 105 -14.41 19.12 -1.94
C PRO A 105 -13.82 19.55 -0.60
N THR A 106 -14.65 19.72 0.43
CA THR A 106 -14.34 20.35 1.71
C THR A 106 -13.99 19.37 2.82
N VAL A 107 -13.30 18.28 2.47
CA VAL A 107 -12.56 17.52 3.47
C VAL A 107 -11.08 17.71 3.16
N HIS A 108 -10.56 18.90 3.50
CA HIS A 108 -9.18 18.91 3.98
C HIS A 108 -9.09 17.75 4.98
N PRO A 109 -8.13 16.81 4.83
CA PRO A 109 -7.85 15.90 5.93
C PRO A 109 -7.44 16.83 7.07
N LYS A 110 -8.35 17.09 8.01
CA LYS A 110 -7.93 17.66 9.28
C LYS A 110 -6.82 16.71 9.74
N ALA A 111 -5.62 17.26 9.82
CA ALA A 111 -4.50 16.58 10.41
C ALA A 111 -5.01 16.05 11.75
N HIS A 112 -5.10 14.72 11.83
CA HIS A 112 -5.74 13.97 12.90
C HIS A 112 -7.27 14.16 12.97
N PRO A 113 -8.04 13.06 13.05
CA PRO A 113 -9.30 13.15 13.77
C PRO A 113 -8.93 13.48 15.22
N THR A 114 -8.90 14.76 15.58
CA THR A 114 -8.91 15.22 16.98
C THR A 114 -10.16 14.77 17.73
N ASN A 115 -11.05 14.03 17.06
CA ASN A 115 -12.15 13.28 17.65
C ASN A 115 -11.87 11.77 17.59
N ALA A 116 -10.72 11.33 18.09
CA ALA A 116 -10.67 10.08 18.86
C ALA A 116 -11.45 10.29 20.18
N THR A 117 -12.71 10.73 20.08
CA THR A 117 -13.61 10.95 21.19
C THR A 117 -13.99 9.59 21.73
N ASN A 118 -13.36 9.19 22.84
CA ASN A 118 -13.90 8.41 23.96
C ASN A 118 -14.73 7.14 23.67
N GLY A 119 -14.72 6.62 22.44
CA GLY A 119 -15.44 5.44 22.03
C GLY A 119 -14.55 4.21 22.09
N SER A 120 -15.12 3.07 22.48
CA SER A 120 -14.43 1.79 22.47
C SER A 120 -13.97 1.42 21.05
N ALA A 121 -12.98 0.53 20.92
CA ALA A 121 -12.58 -0.02 19.61
C ALA A 121 -13.78 -0.59 18.83
N ALA A 122 -14.75 -1.19 19.53
CA ALA A 122 -15.98 -1.67 18.93
C ALA A 122 -16.82 -0.56 18.26
N ASP A 123 -16.84 0.66 18.82
CA ASP A 123 -17.60 1.78 18.27
C ASP A 123 -16.99 2.31 16.96
N TRP A 124 -15.65 2.29 16.85
CA TRP A 124 -14.97 2.62 15.61
C TRP A 124 -15.35 1.64 14.50
N LEU A 125 -15.30 0.33 14.78
CA LEU A 125 -15.59 -0.69 13.78
C LEU A 125 -17.06 -0.60 13.33
N LYS A 126 -17.99 -0.41 14.27
CA LYS A 126 -19.42 -0.21 13.95
C LYS A 126 -19.64 0.99 13.03
N ARG A 127 -18.94 2.11 13.27
CA ARG A 127 -19.01 3.29 12.38
C ARG A 127 -18.47 2.98 10.99
N LEU A 128 -17.35 2.26 10.89
CA LEU A 128 -16.75 1.85 9.62
C LEU A 128 -17.72 0.94 8.82
N GLN A 129 -18.26 -0.08 9.48
CA GLN A 129 -19.25 -1.01 8.90
C GLN A 129 -20.49 -0.25 8.43
N HIS A 130 -21.00 0.69 9.23
CA HIS A 130 -22.16 1.51 8.87
C HIS A 130 -21.88 2.40 7.65
N HIS A 131 -20.70 3.04 7.60
CA HIS A 131 -20.35 3.94 6.51
C HIS A 131 -20.21 3.22 5.17
N HIS A 132 -19.69 1.99 5.19
CA HIS A 132 -19.41 1.21 3.97
C HIS A 132 -20.43 0.10 3.70
N ARG A 133 -21.65 0.17 4.25
CA ARG A 133 -22.71 -0.86 4.10
C ARG A 133 -22.94 -1.34 2.66
N ALA A 134 -22.87 -0.45 1.69
CA ALA A 134 -23.11 -0.85 0.31
C ALA A 134 -21.93 -1.68 -0.28
N ALA A 135 -20.74 -1.63 0.31
CA ALA A 135 -19.61 -2.49 -0.05
C ALA A 135 -19.65 -3.83 0.67
N THR A 136 -20.24 -3.87 1.87
CA THR A 136 -20.38 -5.10 2.66
C THR A 136 -21.44 -6.05 2.09
N ALA A 137 -22.32 -5.54 1.20
CA ALA A 137 -23.24 -6.35 0.39
C ALA A 137 -22.54 -7.21 -0.68
N SER A 138 -21.28 -6.90 -1.04
CA SER A 138 -20.50 -7.71 -1.98
C SER A 138 -20.17 -9.07 -1.38
N ASN A 139 -20.21 -10.14 -2.17
CA ASN A 139 -19.75 -11.49 -1.81
C ASN A 139 -18.21 -11.64 -1.84
N ALA A 140 -17.46 -10.53 -1.86
CA ALA A 140 -16.01 -10.59 -1.82
C ALA A 140 -15.47 -11.19 -0.51
N ARG A 141 -14.26 -11.75 -0.52
CA ARG A 141 -13.61 -12.29 0.68
C ARG A 141 -13.06 -11.20 1.60
N TYR A 142 -12.55 -10.12 1.01
CA TYR A 142 -11.99 -8.98 1.72
C TYR A 142 -12.60 -7.67 1.25
N LEU A 143 -12.54 -6.66 2.12
CA LEU A 143 -12.87 -5.27 1.84
C LEU A 143 -11.61 -4.42 2.06
N LEU A 144 -11.16 -3.71 1.03
CA LEU A 144 -10.13 -2.67 1.12
C LEU A 144 -10.78 -1.29 1.06
N ILE A 145 -10.51 -0.44 2.04
CA ILE A 145 -10.90 0.96 2.05
C ILE A 145 -9.65 1.79 1.87
N VAL A 146 -9.58 2.61 0.82
CA VAL A 146 -8.40 3.38 0.42
C VAL A 146 -8.77 4.78 -0.06
N ASN A 147 -7.82 5.71 -0.02
CA ASN A 147 -8.00 7.06 -0.57
C ASN A 147 -7.45 7.15 -2.00
N GLU A 148 -8.01 8.02 -2.83
CA GLU A 148 -7.62 8.20 -4.24
C GLU A 148 -6.17 8.67 -4.47
N TYR A 149 -5.48 9.12 -3.43
CA TYR A 149 -4.09 9.57 -3.48
C TYR A 149 -3.09 8.51 -2.99
N VAL A 150 -3.52 7.29 -2.73
CA VAL A 150 -2.64 6.16 -2.39
C VAL A 150 -2.55 5.23 -3.60
N PHE A 151 -1.33 4.81 -3.93
CA PHE A 151 -1.12 3.76 -4.92
C PHE A 151 -1.14 2.39 -4.24
N VAL A 152 -1.73 1.40 -4.90
CA VAL A 152 -1.87 0.02 -4.39
C VAL A 152 -1.10 -0.94 -5.28
N ASN A 153 -0.17 -1.71 -4.69
CA ASN A 153 0.47 -2.83 -5.38
C ASN A 153 -0.48 -4.02 -5.43
N MET A 154 -1.40 -3.98 -6.40
CA MET A 154 -2.45 -4.98 -6.55
C MET A 154 -1.93 -6.40 -6.83
N PRO A 155 -0.90 -6.63 -7.67
CA PRO A 155 -0.36 -7.97 -7.88
C PRO A 155 0.05 -8.66 -6.57
N LEU A 156 0.87 -8.00 -5.75
CA LEU A 156 1.33 -8.56 -4.48
C LEU A 156 0.19 -8.68 -3.46
N LEU A 157 -0.71 -7.70 -3.40
CA LEU A 157 -1.85 -7.73 -2.50
C LEU A 157 -2.78 -8.92 -2.78
N LEU A 158 -3.09 -9.19 -4.05
CA LEU A 158 -3.96 -10.30 -4.43
C LEU A 158 -3.32 -11.65 -4.14
N GLU A 159 -2.04 -11.83 -4.48
CA GLU A 159 -1.30 -13.06 -4.14
C GLU A 159 -1.28 -13.31 -2.63
N THR A 160 -1.04 -12.25 -1.84
CA THR A 160 -1.06 -12.32 -0.38
C THR A 160 -2.44 -12.70 0.15
N ILE A 161 -3.51 -12.10 -0.38
CA ILE A 161 -4.90 -12.43 -0.01
C ILE A 161 -5.19 -13.93 -0.25
N GLU A 162 -4.73 -14.48 -1.38
CA GLU A 162 -4.95 -15.88 -1.72
C GLU A 162 -4.19 -16.83 -0.79
N ARG A 163 -2.93 -16.52 -0.49
CA ARG A 163 -1.97 -17.48 0.09
C ARG A 163 -1.62 -17.26 1.56
N ILE A 164 -1.65 -16.01 2.03
CA ILE A 164 -1.05 -15.62 3.31
C ILE A 164 -2.09 -15.10 4.31
N LEU A 165 -3.05 -14.27 3.87
CA LEU A 165 -3.95 -13.61 4.82
C LEU A 165 -4.99 -14.58 5.45
N PRO A 166 -5.30 -14.45 6.76
CA PRO A 166 -6.38 -15.20 7.41
C PRO A 166 -7.75 -14.85 6.83
N ARG A 167 -8.53 -15.86 6.47
CA ARG A 167 -9.81 -15.69 5.75
C ARG A 167 -10.92 -15.00 6.56
N GLN A 168 -10.83 -15.01 7.88
CA GLN A 168 -11.85 -14.53 8.81
C GLN A 168 -11.20 -13.79 9.98
N GLY A 169 -11.98 -12.96 10.67
CA GLY A 169 -11.55 -12.26 11.88
C GLY A 169 -10.30 -11.40 11.68
N PHE A 170 -10.04 -10.88 10.48
CA PHE A 170 -8.76 -10.25 10.15
C PHE A 170 -8.93 -8.77 9.78
N ILE A 171 -8.10 -7.92 10.37
CA ILE A 171 -7.98 -6.51 10.01
C ILE A 171 -6.48 -6.20 9.86
N LEU A 172 -6.08 -5.66 8.71
CA LEU A 172 -4.75 -5.11 8.47
C LEU A 172 -4.86 -3.60 8.27
N CYS A 173 -4.18 -2.84 9.13
CA CYS A 173 -4.16 -1.39 9.03
C CYS A 173 -2.96 -0.76 9.72
N LYS A 174 -2.73 0.53 9.48
CA LYS A 174 -1.86 1.33 10.34
C LYS A 174 -2.66 1.79 11.57
N PRO A 175 -2.25 1.44 12.81
CA PRO A 175 -2.94 1.90 14.01
C PRO A 175 -2.74 3.40 14.22
N VAL A 176 -3.70 4.03 14.92
CA VAL A 176 -3.57 5.42 15.38
C VAL A 176 -2.34 5.53 16.30
N PRO A 177 -1.50 6.57 16.16
CA PRO A 177 -0.39 6.82 17.09
C PRO A 177 -0.90 6.81 18.53
N ASP A 178 -0.11 6.23 19.44
CA ASP A 178 -0.36 6.24 20.90
C ASP A 178 -1.52 5.37 21.41
N VAL A 179 -2.11 4.51 20.57
CA VAL A 179 -3.03 3.44 21.02
C VAL A 179 -2.31 2.08 20.96
N PRO A 180 -2.27 1.30 22.07
CA PRO A 180 -1.67 -0.03 22.06
C PRO A 180 -2.34 -0.93 21.02
N ALA A 181 -1.54 -1.71 20.26
CA ALA A 181 -2.02 -2.56 19.16
C ALA A 181 -3.16 -3.53 19.56
N GLN A 182 -3.19 -3.96 20.82
CA GLN A 182 -4.22 -4.86 21.36
C GLN A 182 -5.61 -4.22 21.50
N ASN A 183 -5.71 -2.89 21.47
CA ASN A 183 -6.97 -2.11 21.44
C ASN A 183 -7.06 -1.27 20.14
N GLY A 184 -6.29 -1.65 19.12
CA GLY A 184 -5.91 -0.80 18.01
C GLY A 184 -7.08 -0.33 17.16
N THR A 185 -7.38 0.96 17.23
CA THR A 185 -8.18 1.63 16.22
C THR A 185 -7.30 1.91 15.01
N CYS A 186 -7.83 1.67 13.81
CA CYS A 186 -7.11 1.98 12.58
C CYS A 186 -7.16 3.48 12.28
N ASP A 187 -6.05 4.05 11.80
CA ASP A 187 -6.04 5.42 11.28
C ASP A 187 -6.95 5.48 10.02
N PRO A 188 -8.10 6.19 10.08
CA PRO A 188 -9.01 6.27 8.94
C PRO A 188 -8.41 7.03 7.76
N ALA A 189 -7.31 7.76 7.92
CA ALA A 189 -6.61 8.41 6.81
C ALA A 189 -5.77 7.43 5.97
N GLN A 190 -5.56 6.21 6.45
CA GLN A 190 -4.75 5.18 5.79
C GLN A 190 -5.64 4.12 5.15
N PRO A 191 -5.09 3.34 4.20
CA PRO A 191 -5.71 2.09 3.75
C PRO A 191 -6.06 1.17 4.92
N ILE A 192 -7.23 0.53 4.87
CA ILE A 192 -7.67 -0.47 5.85
C ILE A 192 -8.19 -1.69 5.07
N LEU A 193 -7.62 -2.87 5.33
CA LEU A 193 -8.03 -4.14 4.72
C LEU A 193 -8.69 -5.01 5.79
N LEU A 194 -9.90 -5.49 5.53
CA LEU A 194 -10.70 -6.30 6.45
C LEU A 194 -11.14 -7.59 5.76
N SER A 195 -11.22 -8.69 6.49
CA SER A 195 -12.00 -9.84 6.06
C SER A 195 -13.50 -9.49 6.05
N MET A 196 -14.27 -10.09 5.15
CA MET A 196 -15.65 -9.66 4.90
C MET A 196 -16.62 -9.99 6.04
N ASP A 197 -16.34 -11.03 6.83
CA ASP A 197 -17.06 -11.34 8.06
C ASP A 197 -16.94 -10.22 9.09
N VAL A 198 -15.75 -9.64 9.25
CA VAL A 198 -15.52 -8.45 10.08
C VAL A 198 -16.23 -7.23 9.48
N ALA A 199 -16.12 -7.02 8.17
CA ALA A 199 -16.77 -5.90 7.48
C ALA A 199 -18.31 -5.93 7.61
N ARG A 200 -18.91 -7.12 7.72
CA ARG A 200 -20.35 -7.31 7.90
C ARG A 200 -20.80 -7.36 9.36
N GLY A 201 -19.86 -7.40 10.31
CA GLY A 201 -20.17 -7.57 11.74
C GLY A 201 -20.70 -8.96 12.07
N LEU A 202 -20.25 -9.99 11.34
CA LEU A 202 -20.61 -11.39 11.57
C LEU A 202 -19.74 -12.08 12.63
N THR A 203 -18.61 -11.46 13.01
CA THR A 203 -17.75 -11.91 14.09
C THR A 203 -17.43 -10.77 15.05
N GLU A 204 -17.38 -11.08 16.34
CA GLU A 204 -16.84 -10.21 17.39
C GLU A 204 -15.39 -10.56 17.72
N GLN A 205 -14.92 -11.74 17.26
CA GLN A 205 -13.54 -12.19 17.40
C GLN A 205 -12.76 -11.79 16.15
N TYR A 206 -11.93 -10.76 16.30
CA TYR A 206 -11.05 -10.30 15.24
C TYR A 206 -9.69 -9.88 15.79
N VAL A 207 -8.68 -9.93 14.93
CA VAL A 207 -7.32 -9.51 15.21
C VAL A 207 -6.97 -8.33 14.32
N VAL A 208 -6.50 -7.25 14.94
CA VAL A 208 -5.94 -6.09 14.24
C VAL A 208 -4.43 -6.26 14.13
N GLN A 209 -3.93 -6.44 12.91
CA GLN A 209 -2.52 -6.49 12.60
C GLN A 209 -2.00 -5.11 12.23
N ASP A 210 -0.89 -4.70 12.88
CA ASP A 210 -0.16 -3.48 12.51
C ASP A 210 0.52 -3.71 11.16
N GLY A 211 -0.13 -3.22 10.11
CA GLY A 211 0.34 -3.32 8.75
C GLY A 211 1.37 -2.26 8.37
N ARG A 212 1.78 -1.34 9.27
CA ARG A 212 2.60 -0.14 8.94
C ARG A 212 3.79 -0.40 8.03
N ARG A 213 4.40 -1.58 8.13
CA ARG A 213 5.55 -1.99 7.31
C ARG A 213 5.18 -2.27 5.84
N LEU A 214 3.96 -2.75 5.59
CA LEU A 214 3.39 -2.92 4.23
C LEU A 214 2.95 -1.60 3.59
N TYR A 215 3.14 -0.47 4.27
CA TYR A 215 2.96 0.87 3.74
C TYR A 215 4.36 1.47 3.55
N LEU A 216 4.70 1.82 2.32
CA LEU A 216 5.91 2.60 2.10
C LEU A 216 5.79 3.92 2.87
N ASN A 217 6.84 4.28 3.59
CA ASN A 217 6.89 5.58 4.26
C ASN A 217 7.08 6.72 3.24
N ASP A 218 7.06 7.97 3.72
CA ASP A 218 7.17 9.13 2.82
C ASP A 218 8.50 9.08 2.02
N ARG A 219 9.63 8.73 2.66
CA ARG A 219 10.93 8.65 1.99
C ARG A 219 11.01 7.52 0.96
N GLU A 220 10.54 6.33 1.30
CA GLU A 220 10.49 5.17 0.40
C GLU A 220 9.56 5.44 -0.79
N THR A 221 8.39 6.05 -0.54
CA THR A 221 7.47 6.43 -1.61
C THR A 221 8.07 7.50 -2.52
N GLU A 222 8.79 8.48 -1.97
CA GLU A 222 9.48 9.48 -2.79
C GLU A 222 10.57 8.86 -3.66
N ALA A 223 11.37 7.94 -3.10
CA ALA A 223 12.39 7.22 -3.85
C ALA A 223 11.76 6.42 -5.00
N PHE A 224 10.67 5.71 -4.72
CA PHE A 224 9.94 4.92 -5.72
C PHE A 224 9.34 5.81 -6.84
N VAL A 225 8.75 6.95 -6.49
CA VAL A 225 8.22 7.90 -7.50
C VAL A 225 9.35 8.51 -8.35
N ARG A 226 10.58 8.59 -7.82
CA ARG A 226 11.73 9.19 -8.49
C ARG A 226 12.58 8.19 -9.27
N ASP A 227 12.18 6.92 -9.37
CA ASP A 227 12.96 5.87 -10.02
C ASP A 227 14.36 5.74 -9.39
N GLN A 228 14.42 5.81 -8.05
CA GLN A 228 15.64 5.75 -7.25
C GLN A 228 15.81 4.40 -6.52
N MET A 229 15.05 3.40 -6.92
CA MET A 229 15.09 2.04 -6.36
C MET A 229 15.48 1.09 -7.50
N ASP A 230 16.41 0.19 -7.26
CA ASP A 230 17.06 -0.57 -8.34
C ASP A 230 16.17 -1.71 -8.84
N ASP A 231 15.27 -2.24 -7.99
CA ASP A 231 14.38 -3.35 -8.33
C ASP A 231 12.94 -3.11 -7.84
N GLU A 232 12.33 -2.05 -8.37
CA GLU A 232 10.99 -1.59 -8.02
C GLU A 232 9.90 -2.68 -8.11
N GLY A 233 10.06 -3.61 -9.06
CA GLY A 233 9.15 -4.74 -9.26
C GLY A 233 9.25 -5.83 -8.17
N ARG A 234 10.32 -5.84 -7.37
CA ARG A 234 10.51 -6.80 -6.27
C ARG A 234 10.19 -6.23 -4.89
N LEU A 235 9.77 -4.97 -4.81
CA LEU A 235 9.44 -4.34 -3.53
C LEU A 235 8.18 -4.95 -2.92
N THR A 236 8.34 -5.47 -1.70
CA THR A 236 7.29 -6.19 -0.98
C THR A 236 6.42 -5.19 -0.21
N PHE A 237 5.52 -4.44 -0.84
CA PHE A 237 4.63 -3.49 -0.17
C PHE A 237 3.20 -3.57 -0.71
N PHE A 238 2.20 -3.15 0.07
CA PHE A 238 0.81 -3.07 -0.41
C PHE A 238 0.42 -1.66 -0.81
N PHE A 239 0.84 -0.68 -0.02
CA PHE A 239 0.36 0.69 -0.16
C PHE A 239 1.52 1.68 -0.15
N THR A 240 1.40 2.76 -0.91
CA THR A 240 2.30 3.90 -0.77
C THR A 240 1.85 4.83 0.35
N ALA A 241 2.74 5.72 0.80
CA ALA A 241 2.31 6.92 1.50
C ALA A 241 1.42 7.80 0.59
N PRO A 242 0.63 8.73 1.15
CA PRO A 242 -0.19 9.66 0.38
C PRO A 242 0.64 10.44 -0.65
N LEU A 243 0.38 10.20 -1.93
CA LEU A 243 1.13 10.78 -3.03
C LEU A 243 1.01 12.30 -3.13
N LEU A 244 0.00 12.91 -2.48
CA LEU A 244 -0.16 14.36 -2.39
C LEU A 244 0.95 15.05 -1.58
N ARG A 245 1.66 14.32 -0.70
CA ARG A 245 2.69 14.89 0.18
C ARG A 245 4.00 15.21 -0.53
N PHE A 246 4.23 14.63 -1.70
CA PHE A 246 5.46 14.83 -2.44
C PHE A 246 5.41 16.12 -3.25
N VAL A 247 6.38 17.00 -3.04
CA VAL A 247 6.60 18.20 -3.84
C VAL A 247 7.37 17.83 -5.12
N ALA A 248 6.88 16.85 -5.87
CA ALA A 248 7.35 16.63 -7.23
C ALA A 248 6.64 17.60 -8.17
N LYS A 249 7.34 18.14 -9.18
CA LYS A 249 6.73 18.99 -10.23
C LYS A 249 5.71 18.24 -11.12
N MET A 250 5.47 16.97 -10.83
CA MET A 250 4.62 16.05 -11.58
C MET A 250 3.19 16.00 -10.99
N PRO A 251 2.13 16.08 -11.82
CA PRO A 251 0.75 15.84 -11.41
C PRO A 251 0.55 14.46 -10.79
N LEU A 252 -0.41 14.34 -9.85
CA LEU A 252 -0.72 13.08 -9.17
C LEU A 252 -1.06 11.93 -10.14
N THR A 253 -1.75 12.23 -11.25
CA THR A 253 -2.11 11.23 -12.27
C THR A 253 -0.87 10.62 -12.91
N GLN A 254 0.11 11.45 -13.29
CA GLN A 254 1.37 10.98 -13.87
C GLN A 254 2.19 10.16 -12.87
N ARG A 255 2.19 10.53 -11.58
CA ARG A 255 2.84 9.71 -10.53
C ARG A 255 2.24 8.32 -10.46
N ILE A 256 0.90 8.21 -10.47
CA ILE A 256 0.22 6.90 -10.43
C ILE A 256 0.54 6.07 -11.67
N GLU A 257 0.56 6.68 -12.86
CA GLU A 257 0.90 6.00 -14.12
C GLU A 257 2.35 5.51 -14.11
N GLN A 258 3.29 6.32 -13.63
CA GLN A 258 4.69 5.92 -13.52
C GLN A 258 4.87 4.74 -12.55
N LEU A 259 4.32 4.84 -11.34
CA LEU A 259 4.37 3.75 -10.36
C LEU A 259 3.74 2.46 -10.89
N TRP A 260 2.65 2.58 -11.66
CA TRP A 260 2.03 1.44 -12.33
C TRP A 260 2.99 0.80 -13.33
N LEU A 261 3.56 1.59 -14.24
CA LEU A 261 4.48 1.12 -15.28
C LEU A 261 5.72 0.44 -14.69
N SER A 262 6.28 1.00 -13.62
CA SER A 262 7.40 0.39 -12.88
C SER A 262 7.08 -1.02 -12.35
N LEU A 263 5.84 -1.25 -11.92
CA LEU A 263 5.42 -2.56 -11.41
C LEU A 263 5.03 -3.54 -12.52
N ILE A 264 4.31 -3.08 -13.55
CA ILE A 264 3.85 -3.95 -14.63
C ILE A 264 4.90 -4.25 -15.69
N GLY A 265 5.98 -3.47 -15.79
CA GLY A 265 7.10 -3.77 -16.69
C GLY A 265 7.70 -5.17 -16.45
N ASN A 266 7.53 -5.71 -15.23
CA ASN A 266 7.93 -7.06 -14.83
C ASN A 266 6.76 -8.06 -14.69
N TYR A 267 5.51 -7.63 -14.92
CA TYR A 267 4.32 -8.47 -14.73
C TYR A 267 3.68 -8.80 -16.08
N THR A 268 3.94 -10.00 -16.61
CA THR A 268 3.08 -10.59 -17.64
C THR A 268 1.78 -11.03 -16.97
N PRO A 269 0.61 -10.46 -17.33
CA PRO A 269 -0.65 -10.96 -16.83
C PRO A 269 -0.78 -12.44 -17.20
N VAL A 270 -1.18 -13.27 -16.23
CA VAL A 270 -1.50 -14.67 -16.51
C VAL A 270 -2.79 -14.68 -17.34
N GLU A 271 -2.66 -14.85 -18.65
CA GLU A 271 -3.77 -15.17 -19.52
C GLU A 271 -4.31 -16.56 -19.10
N TYR A 272 -5.58 -16.61 -18.71
CA TYR A 272 -6.36 -17.84 -18.59
C TYR A 272 -7.44 -17.85 -19.66
#